data_AF-A0A1H5M319-F1
#
_entry.id   AF-A0A1H5M319-F1
#
_cell.length_a   1.000
_cell.length_b   1.000
_cell.length_c   1.000
_cell.angle_alpha   90.00
_cell.angle_beta   90.00
_cell.angle_gamma   90.00
#
_symmetry.space_group_name_H-M   'P 1'
#
loop_
_entity.id
_entity.type
_entity.pdbx_description
1 polymer ?
#
loop_
_entity_poly.entity_id
_entity_poly.type
_entity_poly.pdbx_seq_one_letter_code
_entity_poly.pdbx_strand_id
1 'polypeptide(L)'
;MTSSHPTLTIQRAYAVAREAFEPGGADLVGVEIEWPVHKRGSLSRPEPADFLPVMNRPLPNSSHITIEPGGQVELSGPPLESGPATLSAINEDAVILHHRLRAHGLIPTDLAVDDRRPPHRILDLPRYRAMESFYAHRGREGTWMMTNTASVQINISHHPDGRNLRWVLANKMGPVLVAAFANSPGIGPDGQRWQSVRQAIWNGIDPGRTAPVPVSDQPGTDWAQYALAADVFFIRGGDLGTSVPPGLTFADWMTTGHPAGWPTEDDLRYHLTTLFPPIRPRGWLEFRMIDALEPDCRSAAVLVASTAMEDRVAAELIDLLPDTQDLWVTAARDGLNDPVLRDAAQLLLGVVELHLRRHPTHSSAAGTVATYIDRYTKHGLAPAHVHGDIETDAFARLDAEVVAAP
;
A
#
# COMPACT_ATOMS: atom_id res chain seq x y z
N MET A 1 -3.53 27.85 1.97
CA MET A 1 -2.50 28.90 1.82
C MET A 1 -1.80 28.97 3.15
N THR A 2 -0.47 28.90 3.17
CA THR A 2 0.34 28.99 4.39
C THR A 2 0.16 30.36 5.05
N SER A 3 0.35 30.42 6.38
CA SER A 3 0.17 31.65 7.16
C SER A 3 1.47 32.46 7.24
N SER A 4 1.39 33.78 7.40
CA SER A 4 2.55 34.66 7.65
C SER A 4 3.07 34.59 9.09
N HIS A 5 2.29 33.99 10.00
CA HIS A 5 2.60 33.84 11.43
C HIS A 5 2.22 32.43 11.93
N PRO A 6 2.76 31.96 13.07
CA PRO A 6 2.39 30.65 13.62
C PRO A 6 0.89 30.56 13.88
N THR A 7 0.22 29.58 13.27
CA THR A 7 -1.24 29.38 13.38
C THR A 7 -1.65 28.04 13.99
N LEU A 8 -0.77 27.04 13.93
CA LEU A 8 -1.07 25.68 14.38
C LEU A 8 -0.37 25.41 15.71
N THR A 9 -1.15 25.13 16.76
CA THR A 9 -0.61 24.71 18.07
C THR A 9 -0.38 23.20 18.11
N ILE A 10 0.46 22.74 19.04
CA ILE A 10 0.69 21.30 19.24
C ILE A 10 -0.60 20.57 19.63
N GLN A 11 -1.43 21.16 20.50
CA GLN A 11 -2.71 20.57 20.90
C GLN A 11 -3.65 20.42 19.69
N ARG A 12 -3.67 21.40 18.78
CA ARG A 12 -4.51 21.33 17.59
C ARG A 12 -3.97 20.34 16.57
N ALA A 13 -2.66 20.25 16.39
CA ALA A 13 -2.04 19.24 15.53
C ALA A 13 -2.38 17.82 15.99
N TYR A 14 -2.30 17.55 17.30
CA TYR A 14 -2.73 16.27 17.87
C TYR A 14 -4.22 16.00 17.63
N ALA A 15 -5.09 17.00 17.82
CA ALA A 15 -6.51 16.84 17.55
C ALA A 15 -6.77 16.45 16.07
N VAL A 16 -6.15 17.14 15.12
CA VAL A 16 -6.29 16.86 13.67
C VAL A 16 -5.79 15.46 13.31
N ALA A 17 -4.63 15.04 13.84
CA ALA A 17 -4.11 13.69 13.57
C ALA A 17 -5.04 12.60 14.14
N ARG A 18 -5.63 12.83 15.31
CA ARG A 18 -6.55 11.88 15.97
C ARG A 18 -7.83 11.61 15.19
N GLU A 19 -8.26 12.55 14.33
CA GLU A 19 -9.41 12.35 13.44
C GLU A 19 -9.22 11.13 12.53
N ALA A 20 -7.98 10.70 12.26
CA ALA A 20 -7.68 9.49 11.51
C ALA A 20 -8.16 8.18 12.18
N PHE A 21 -8.50 8.22 13.47
CA PHE A 21 -9.05 7.11 14.26
C PHE A 21 -10.54 7.27 14.59
N GLU A 22 -11.18 8.35 14.14
CA GLU A 22 -12.61 8.53 14.35
C GLU A 22 -13.40 7.57 13.43
N PRO A 23 -14.33 6.77 13.98
CA PRO A 23 -15.12 5.85 13.16
C PRO A 23 -16.10 6.62 12.28
N GLY A 24 -16.16 6.26 10.99
CA GLY A 24 -17.06 6.88 10.01
C GLY A 24 -18.54 6.52 10.15
N GLY A 25 -18.92 5.72 11.14
CA GLY A 25 -20.30 5.31 11.42
C GLY A 25 -20.85 4.17 10.53
N ALA A 26 -20.10 3.75 9.51
CA ALA A 26 -20.39 2.57 8.70
C ALA A 26 -19.24 1.56 8.82
N ASP A 27 -19.56 0.27 8.75
CA ASP A 27 -18.57 -0.80 8.71
C ASP A 27 -18.39 -1.27 7.27
N LEU A 28 -17.43 -0.66 6.58
CA LEU A 28 -17.21 -0.85 5.15
C LEU A 28 -15.80 -1.36 4.84
N VAL A 29 -15.72 -2.06 3.71
CA VAL A 29 -14.50 -2.55 3.07
C VAL A 29 -14.35 -1.89 1.70
N GLY A 30 -13.17 -1.38 1.40
CA GLY A 30 -12.79 -0.89 0.08
C GLY A 30 -11.52 -1.59 -0.41
N VAL A 31 -11.30 -1.62 -1.71
CA VAL A 31 -10.10 -2.21 -2.32
C VAL A 31 -9.56 -1.29 -3.41
N GLU A 32 -8.25 -1.18 -3.47
CA GLU A 32 -7.51 -0.52 -4.56
C GLU A 32 -6.56 -1.54 -5.18
N ILE A 33 -6.46 -1.55 -6.51
CA ILE A 33 -5.63 -2.49 -7.26
C ILE A 33 -4.81 -1.73 -8.29
N GLU A 34 -3.51 -1.96 -8.31
CA GLU A 34 -2.59 -1.34 -9.24
C GLU A 34 -2.01 -2.38 -10.22
N TRP A 35 -1.81 -1.98 -11.48
CA TRP A 35 -1.12 -2.78 -12.49
C TRP A 35 -0.10 -1.96 -13.26
N PRO A 36 1.15 -2.40 -13.39
CA PRO A 36 2.05 -1.89 -14.41
C PRO A 36 1.44 -2.13 -15.80
N VAL A 37 1.58 -1.14 -16.69
CA VAL A 37 1.07 -1.21 -18.07
C VAL A 37 2.19 -1.01 -19.08
N HIS A 38 2.15 -1.77 -20.17
CA HIS A 38 3.06 -1.63 -21.31
C HIS A 38 2.31 -1.59 -22.65
N LYS A 39 2.94 -1.03 -23.69
CA LYS A 39 2.39 -1.02 -25.05
C LYS A 39 2.54 -2.40 -25.69
N ARG A 40 1.53 -2.89 -26.40
CA ARG A 40 1.55 -4.19 -27.08
C ARG A 40 2.77 -4.28 -28.01
N GLY A 41 3.57 -5.32 -27.83
CA GLY A 41 4.80 -5.54 -28.63
C GLY A 41 5.98 -4.64 -28.25
N SER A 42 5.93 -3.94 -27.10
CA SER A 42 7.01 -3.09 -26.62
C SER A 42 7.11 -3.11 -25.09
N LEU A 43 8.30 -2.86 -24.57
CA LEU A 43 8.51 -2.54 -23.15
C LEU A 43 8.37 -1.03 -22.89
N SER A 44 7.87 -0.22 -23.82
CA SER A 44 7.68 1.21 -23.56
C SER A 44 6.55 1.47 -22.57
N ARG A 45 6.73 2.46 -21.68
CA ARG A 45 5.63 2.98 -20.86
C ARG A 45 4.59 3.67 -21.76
N PRO A 46 3.29 3.53 -21.47
CA PRO A 46 2.28 4.37 -22.09
C PRO A 46 2.47 5.82 -21.66
N GLU A 47 2.17 6.74 -22.57
CA GLU A 47 2.11 8.17 -22.29
C GLU A 47 0.75 8.52 -21.68
N PRO A 48 0.60 9.63 -20.93
CA PRO A 48 -0.68 10.04 -20.37
C PRO A 48 -1.82 10.10 -21.41
N ALA A 49 -1.52 10.49 -22.65
CA ALA A 49 -2.49 10.55 -23.75
C ALA A 49 -3.03 9.17 -24.16
N ASP A 50 -2.26 8.09 -23.99
CA ASP A 50 -2.67 6.73 -24.33
C ASP A 50 -3.80 6.22 -23.42
N PHE A 51 -3.88 6.73 -22.18
CA PHE A 51 -4.90 6.34 -21.21
C PHE A 51 -6.22 7.08 -21.37
N LEU A 52 -6.23 8.24 -22.04
CA LEU A 52 -7.42 9.08 -22.17
C LEU A 52 -8.64 8.32 -22.68
N PRO A 53 -8.58 7.48 -23.75
CA PRO A 53 -9.73 6.74 -24.27
C PRO A 53 -10.24 5.61 -23.35
N VAL A 54 -9.45 5.21 -22.36
CA VAL A 54 -9.77 4.14 -21.42
C VAL A 54 -10.49 4.69 -20.19
N MET A 55 -10.03 5.85 -19.70
CA MET A 55 -10.46 6.44 -18.42
C MET A 55 -11.75 7.26 -18.52
N ASN A 56 -12.10 7.76 -19.71
CA ASN A 56 -13.21 8.69 -19.92
C ASN A 56 -14.60 8.04 -19.97
N ARG A 57 -14.73 6.77 -19.61
CA ARG A 57 -16.02 6.06 -19.51
C ARG A 57 -16.19 5.50 -18.10
N PRO A 58 -17.33 5.74 -17.43
CA PRO A 58 -17.59 5.14 -16.13
C PRO A 58 -17.59 3.61 -16.20
N LEU A 59 -17.26 2.98 -15.09
CA LEU A 59 -17.34 1.55 -14.88
C LEU A 59 -18.68 1.19 -14.19
N PRO A 60 -19.26 0.00 -14.42
CA PRO A 60 -20.60 -0.33 -13.95
C PRO A 60 -20.74 -0.29 -12.42
N ASN A 61 -19.69 -0.65 -11.68
CA ASN A 61 -19.69 -0.59 -10.23
C ASN A 61 -19.05 0.69 -9.68
N SER A 62 -18.91 1.73 -10.51
CA SER A 62 -18.42 3.06 -10.13
C SER A 62 -17.00 3.11 -9.58
N SER A 63 -16.15 2.12 -9.88
CA SER A 63 -14.73 2.22 -9.55
C SER A 63 -14.07 3.40 -10.29
N HIS A 64 -13.16 4.08 -9.61
CA HIS A 64 -12.36 5.16 -10.16
C HIS A 64 -11.08 4.63 -10.78
N ILE A 65 -10.71 5.16 -11.93
CA ILE A 65 -9.44 4.84 -12.60
C ILE A 65 -8.49 6.03 -12.42
N THR A 66 -7.30 5.75 -11.91
CA THR A 66 -6.21 6.71 -11.68
C THR A 66 -4.92 6.18 -12.30
N ILE A 67 -3.95 7.07 -12.48
CA ILE A 67 -2.63 6.72 -13.00
C ILE A 67 -1.61 7.11 -11.94
N GLU A 68 -0.73 6.17 -11.61
CA GLU A 68 0.38 6.38 -10.68
C GLU A 68 1.60 7.01 -11.38
N PRO A 69 2.60 7.53 -10.66
CA PRO A 69 3.69 8.31 -11.25
C PRO A 69 4.43 7.63 -12.41
N GLY A 70 4.58 6.30 -12.39
CA GLY A 70 5.23 5.51 -13.45
C GLY A 70 4.31 5.03 -14.56
N GLY A 71 3.02 5.36 -14.53
CA GLY A 71 2.04 4.87 -15.50
C GLY A 71 1.40 3.53 -15.13
N GLN A 72 1.52 3.09 -13.88
CA GLN A 72 0.67 2.04 -13.36
C GLN A 72 -0.78 2.54 -13.35
N VAL A 73 -1.71 1.69 -13.74
CA VAL A 73 -3.14 2.00 -13.66
C VAL A 73 -3.65 1.51 -12.32
N GLU A 74 -4.28 2.40 -11.57
CA GLU A 74 -4.96 2.08 -10.33
C GLU A 74 -6.48 2.04 -10.56
N LEU A 75 -7.12 1.05 -9.94
CA LEU A 75 -8.57 0.91 -9.85
C LEU A 75 -8.98 0.97 -8.39
N SER A 76 -9.73 2.00 -8.01
CA SER A 76 -10.24 2.21 -6.65
C SER A 76 -11.75 1.98 -6.63
N GLY A 77 -12.20 0.92 -5.96
CA GLY A 77 -13.62 0.59 -5.85
C GLY A 77 -14.33 1.38 -4.75
N PRO A 78 -15.65 1.65 -4.87
CA PRO A 78 -16.41 2.22 -3.76
C PRO A 78 -16.42 1.28 -2.55
N PRO A 79 -16.46 1.81 -1.32
CA PRO A 79 -16.54 0.99 -0.12
C PRO A 79 -17.91 0.30 -0.01
N LEU A 80 -17.93 -1.00 0.31
CA LEU A 80 -19.14 -1.83 0.44
C LEU A 80 -19.19 -2.55 1.79
N GLU A 81 -20.35 -3.12 2.15
CA GLU A 81 -20.62 -3.71 3.47
C GLU A 81 -19.87 -5.02 3.77
N SER A 82 -19.19 -5.62 2.79
CA SER A 82 -18.44 -6.86 3.02
C SER A 82 -17.32 -7.07 2.01
N GLY A 83 -16.31 -7.85 2.41
CA GLY A 83 -15.23 -8.29 1.53
C GLY A 83 -15.71 -9.00 0.26
N PRO A 84 -16.62 -10.00 0.33
CA PRO A 84 -17.19 -10.64 -0.85
C PRO A 84 -17.91 -9.69 -1.81
N ALA A 85 -18.72 -8.75 -1.29
CA ALA A 85 -19.40 -7.75 -2.12
C ALA A 85 -18.40 -6.82 -2.83
N THR A 86 -17.39 -6.35 -2.08
CA THR A 86 -16.30 -5.51 -2.60
C THR A 86 -15.55 -6.21 -3.71
N LEU A 87 -15.21 -7.49 -3.52
CA LEU A 87 -14.52 -8.30 -4.53
C LEU A 87 -15.34 -8.51 -5.79
N SER A 88 -16.64 -8.80 -5.66
CA SER A 88 -17.52 -8.97 -6.82
C SER A 88 -17.51 -7.70 -7.69
N ALA A 89 -17.76 -6.55 -7.06
CA ALA A 89 -17.85 -5.26 -7.73
C ALA A 89 -16.54 -4.86 -8.42
N ILE A 90 -15.41 -4.94 -7.71
CA ILE A 90 -14.13 -4.49 -8.26
C ILE A 90 -13.57 -5.45 -9.32
N ASN A 91 -13.83 -6.75 -9.22
CA ASN A 91 -13.39 -7.72 -10.23
C ASN A 91 -14.16 -7.56 -11.56
N GLU A 92 -15.47 -7.26 -11.51
CA GLU A 92 -16.25 -6.93 -12.71
C GLU A 92 -15.70 -5.68 -13.42
N ASP A 93 -15.43 -4.64 -12.64
CA ASP A 93 -14.84 -3.38 -13.13
C ASP A 93 -13.43 -3.61 -13.71
N ALA A 94 -12.61 -4.45 -13.06
CA ALA A 94 -11.27 -4.81 -13.53
C ALA A 94 -11.31 -5.57 -14.87
N VAL A 95 -12.26 -6.50 -15.06
CA VAL A 95 -12.43 -7.21 -16.34
C VAL A 95 -12.72 -6.23 -17.47
N ILE A 96 -13.61 -5.26 -17.24
CA ILE A 96 -13.96 -4.24 -18.22
C ILE A 96 -12.79 -3.32 -18.51
N LEU A 97 -12.07 -2.87 -17.47
CA LEU A 97 -10.88 -2.05 -17.60
C LEU A 97 -9.80 -2.76 -18.42
N HIS A 98 -9.51 -4.03 -18.11
CA HIS A 98 -8.54 -4.84 -18.83
C HIS A 98 -8.93 -5.03 -20.30
N HIS A 99 -10.22 -5.22 -20.59
CA HIS A 99 -10.70 -5.27 -21.97
C HIS A 99 -10.48 -3.94 -22.70
N ARG A 100 -10.79 -2.80 -22.07
CA ARG A 100 -10.57 -1.46 -22.65
C ARG A 100 -9.09 -1.20 -22.91
N LEU A 101 -8.21 -1.47 -21.93
CA LEU A 101 -6.76 -1.35 -22.09
C LEU A 101 -6.28 -2.15 -23.30
N ARG A 102 -6.64 -3.43 -23.40
CA ARG A 102 -6.21 -4.31 -24.50
C ARG A 102 -6.72 -3.85 -25.87
N ALA A 103 -7.94 -3.31 -25.94
CA ALA A 103 -8.51 -2.75 -27.16
C ALA A 103 -7.71 -1.54 -27.68
N HIS A 104 -7.06 -0.80 -26.78
CA HIS A 104 -6.17 0.32 -27.10
C HIS A 104 -4.69 -0.08 -27.16
N GLY A 105 -4.38 -1.39 -27.23
CA GLY A 105 -2.99 -1.85 -27.32
C GLY A 105 -2.19 -1.69 -26.02
N LEU A 106 -2.87 -1.51 -24.88
CA LEU A 106 -2.26 -1.42 -23.55
C LEU A 106 -2.42 -2.75 -22.82
N ILE A 107 -1.34 -3.25 -22.23
CA ILE A 107 -1.31 -4.57 -21.59
C ILE A 107 -0.99 -4.39 -20.10
N PRO A 108 -1.95 -4.59 -19.18
CA PRO A 108 -1.68 -4.65 -17.75
C PRO A 108 -1.01 -5.97 -17.37
N THR A 109 -0.18 -5.96 -16.33
CA THR A 109 0.49 -7.13 -15.75
C THR A 109 0.29 -7.18 -14.25
N ASP A 110 0.20 -8.37 -13.64
CA ASP A 110 0.04 -8.53 -12.19
C ASP A 110 1.39 -8.47 -11.41
N LEU A 111 2.40 -7.80 -11.99
CA LEU A 111 3.73 -7.66 -11.38
C LEU A 111 3.68 -6.63 -10.24
N ALA A 112 4.16 -7.02 -9.06
CA ALA A 112 4.32 -6.10 -7.92
C ALA A 112 5.58 -5.22 -8.04
N VAL A 113 6.58 -5.68 -8.79
CA VAL A 113 7.75 -4.90 -9.22
C VAL A 113 7.95 -5.11 -10.71
N ASP A 114 7.94 -4.04 -11.47
CA ASP A 114 8.31 -4.02 -12.88
C ASP A 114 9.80 -3.72 -13.00
N ASP A 115 10.60 -4.77 -13.09
CA ASP A 115 12.06 -4.73 -13.21
C ASP A 115 12.54 -4.72 -14.68
N ARG A 116 11.63 -4.90 -15.63
CA ARG A 116 11.94 -4.98 -17.07
C ARG A 116 12.31 -3.64 -17.68
N ARG A 117 12.14 -2.55 -16.93
CA ARG A 117 12.25 -1.17 -17.41
C ARG A 117 12.93 -0.30 -16.36
N PRO A 118 13.79 0.65 -16.78
CA PRO A 118 14.36 1.60 -15.83
C PRO A 118 13.25 2.45 -15.17
N PRO A 119 13.49 2.95 -13.93
CA PRO A 119 12.56 3.82 -13.25
C PRO A 119 12.45 5.17 -13.97
N HIS A 120 11.21 5.57 -14.26
CA HIS A 120 10.90 6.77 -15.02
C HIS A 120 9.48 7.26 -14.72
N ARG A 121 9.37 8.52 -14.29
CA ARG A 121 8.09 9.17 -13.99
C ARG A 121 7.49 9.75 -15.28
N ILE A 122 6.24 9.42 -15.55
CA ILE A 122 5.48 9.96 -16.69
C ILE A 122 4.50 11.08 -16.30
N LEU A 123 4.05 11.10 -15.04
CA LEU A 123 3.13 12.12 -14.56
C LEU A 123 3.87 13.35 -14.06
N ASP A 124 3.60 14.50 -14.67
CA ASP A 124 4.24 15.77 -14.32
C ASP A 124 3.39 16.69 -13.46
N LEU A 125 3.12 16.24 -12.22
CA LEU A 125 2.44 17.01 -11.19
C LEU A 125 3.44 17.59 -10.18
N PRO A 126 3.23 18.81 -9.66
CA PRO A 126 4.13 19.43 -8.68
C PRO A 126 4.49 18.55 -7.48
N ARG A 127 3.49 17.83 -6.94
CA ARG A 127 3.68 16.88 -5.83
C ARG A 127 4.68 15.78 -6.19
N TYR A 128 4.59 15.20 -7.39
CA TYR A 128 5.47 14.11 -7.79
C TYR A 128 6.88 14.59 -8.13
N ARG A 129 7.05 15.80 -8.67
CA ARG A 129 8.37 16.45 -8.79
C ARG A 129 9.02 16.64 -7.42
N ALA A 130 8.25 17.13 -6.44
CA ALA A 130 8.75 17.33 -5.09
C ALA A 130 9.13 16.00 -4.42
N MET A 131 8.30 14.97 -4.59
CA MET A 131 8.55 13.63 -4.04
C MET A 131 9.78 12.95 -4.67
N GLU A 132 9.92 13.02 -5.99
CA GLU A 132 11.10 12.54 -6.72
C GLU A 132 12.37 13.27 -6.28
N SER A 133 12.32 14.61 -6.19
CA SER A 133 13.44 15.41 -5.69
C SER A 133 13.80 15.10 -4.24
N PHE A 134 12.82 14.85 -3.38
CA PHE A 134 13.05 14.49 -1.98
C PHE A 134 13.79 13.16 -1.87
N TYR A 135 13.32 12.13 -2.57
CA TYR A 135 13.93 10.80 -2.51
C TYR A 135 15.29 10.69 -3.22
N ALA A 136 15.57 11.54 -4.21
CA ALA A 136 16.88 11.58 -4.88
C ALA A 136 18.05 11.82 -3.91
N HIS A 137 17.80 12.36 -2.71
CA HIS A 137 18.80 12.56 -1.66
C HIS A 137 19.14 11.26 -0.88
N ARG A 138 18.32 10.21 -0.97
CA ARG A 138 18.42 9.01 -0.15
C ARG A 138 18.77 7.73 -0.91
N GLY A 139 18.60 7.73 -2.23
CA GLY A 139 18.91 6.57 -3.06
C GLY A 139 18.03 6.50 -4.30
N ARG A 140 17.96 5.30 -4.89
CA ARG A 140 17.15 5.02 -6.09
C ARG A 140 15.76 4.49 -5.72
N GLU A 141 15.61 3.98 -4.52
CA GLU A 141 14.46 3.26 -3.99
C GLU A 141 13.17 4.08 -4.08
N GLY A 142 13.23 5.38 -3.79
CA GLY A 142 12.05 6.23 -3.91
C GLY A 142 11.56 6.40 -5.36
N THR A 143 12.47 6.52 -6.33
CA THR A 143 12.10 6.54 -7.75
C THR A 143 11.52 5.19 -8.17
N TRP A 144 12.15 4.08 -7.76
CA TRP A 144 11.63 2.73 -8.01
C TRP A 144 10.23 2.51 -7.42
N MET A 145 10.00 2.91 -6.17
CA MET A 145 8.69 2.84 -5.54
C MET A 145 7.64 3.58 -6.38
N MET A 146 7.95 4.83 -6.74
CA MET A 146 7.04 5.68 -7.50
C MET A 146 6.69 5.09 -8.86
N THR A 147 7.66 4.48 -9.55
CA THR A 147 7.53 4.22 -10.99
C THR A 147 7.49 2.75 -11.38
N ASN A 148 7.83 1.84 -10.48
CA ASN A 148 8.02 0.43 -10.79
C ASN A 148 7.33 -0.51 -9.81
N THR A 149 6.62 -0.02 -8.79
CA THR A 149 5.88 -0.89 -7.87
C THR A 149 4.38 -0.82 -8.10
N ALA A 150 3.68 -1.90 -7.73
CA ALA A 150 2.22 -1.98 -7.72
C ALA A 150 1.72 -2.79 -6.52
N SER A 151 0.55 -2.43 -5.99
CA SER A 151 -0.06 -3.03 -4.80
C SER A 151 -1.48 -3.58 -5.02
N VAL A 152 -1.91 -4.39 -4.05
CA VAL A 152 -3.31 -4.45 -3.62
C VAL A 152 -3.41 -3.71 -2.29
N GLN A 153 -4.30 -2.73 -2.17
CA GLN A 153 -4.57 -2.05 -0.92
C GLN A 153 -5.98 -2.39 -0.43
N ILE A 154 -6.12 -2.64 0.88
CA ILE A 154 -7.39 -3.04 1.50
C ILE A 154 -7.74 -1.99 2.54
N ASN A 155 -8.92 -1.39 2.41
CA ASN A 155 -9.41 -0.33 3.26
C ASN A 155 -10.50 -0.88 4.17
N ILE A 156 -10.33 -0.86 5.48
CA ILE A 156 -11.28 -1.43 6.45
C ILE A 156 -11.64 -0.37 7.47
N SER A 157 -12.93 -0.10 7.63
CA SER A 157 -13.43 0.89 8.59
C SER A 157 -12.94 0.60 10.02
N HIS A 158 -12.77 1.64 10.82
CA HIS A 158 -12.58 1.44 12.27
C HIS A 158 -13.79 0.74 12.87
N HIS A 159 -13.58 0.07 14.00
CA HIS A 159 -14.68 -0.57 14.69
C HIS A 159 -15.72 0.49 15.11
N PRO A 160 -17.04 0.29 14.85
CA PRO A 160 -18.05 1.34 15.08
C PRO A 160 -18.14 1.88 16.51
N ASP A 161 -17.79 1.07 17.51
CA ASP A 161 -17.75 1.48 18.92
C ASP A 161 -16.45 2.19 19.36
N GLY A 162 -15.53 2.46 18.44
CA GLY A 162 -14.27 3.16 18.71
C GLY A 162 -13.21 2.31 19.41
N ARG A 163 -13.38 0.99 19.54
CA ARG A 163 -12.31 0.10 20.02
C ARG A 163 -11.15 0.05 19.05
N ASN A 164 -9.94 0.13 19.59
CA ASN A 164 -8.69 -0.01 18.83
C ASN A 164 -8.34 -1.47 18.49
N LEU A 165 -9.26 -2.43 18.69
CA LEU A 165 -9.01 -3.85 18.43
C LEU A 165 -8.53 -4.09 16.99
N ARG A 166 -9.18 -3.46 16.00
CA ARG A 166 -8.77 -3.57 14.59
C ARG A 166 -7.39 -2.97 14.34
N TRP A 167 -7.02 -1.89 15.03
CA TRP A 167 -5.67 -1.30 14.93
C TRP A 167 -4.60 -2.25 15.45
N VAL A 168 -4.82 -2.83 16.63
CA VAL A 168 -3.88 -3.79 17.24
C VAL A 168 -3.79 -5.04 16.37
N LEU A 169 -4.92 -5.60 15.95
CA LEU A 169 -4.94 -6.80 15.11
C LEU A 169 -4.30 -6.56 13.73
N ALA A 170 -4.54 -5.41 13.10
CA ALA A 170 -3.95 -5.05 11.80
C ALA A 170 -2.42 -5.07 11.86
N ASN A 171 -1.84 -4.47 12.89
CA ASN A 171 -0.39 -4.46 13.08
C ASN A 171 0.15 -5.84 13.49
N LYS A 172 -0.62 -6.60 14.28
CA LYS A 172 -0.28 -7.98 14.68
C LYS A 172 -0.29 -8.97 13.52
N MET A 173 -1.23 -8.85 12.59
CA MET A 173 -1.37 -9.76 11.45
C MET A 173 -0.69 -9.23 10.18
N GLY A 174 -0.30 -7.96 10.14
CA GLY A 174 0.28 -7.32 8.97
C GLY A 174 1.53 -8.03 8.42
N PRO A 175 2.53 -8.36 9.25
CA PRO A 175 3.68 -9.17 8.85
C PRO A 175 3.28 -10.57 8.35
N VAL A 176 2.26 -11.18 8.96
CA VAL A 176 1.71 -12.47 8.49
C VAL A 176 1.14 -12.34 7.08
N LEU A 177 0.41 -11.26 6.78
CA LEU A 177 -0.11 -10.99 5.44
C LEU A 177 1.01 -10.74 4.42
N VAL A 178 2.05 -9.97 4.79
CA VAL A 178 3.23 -9.77 3.93
C VAL A 178 3.85 -11.11 3.55
N ALA A 179 4.09 -11.98 4.53
CA ALA A 179 4.71 -13.28 4.28
C ALA A 179 3.80 -14.21 3.47
N ALA A 180 2.52 -14.28 3.82
CA ALA A 180 1.55 -15.18 3.19
C ALA A 180 1.25 -14.82 1.73
N PHE A 181 1.31 -13.53 1.38
CA PHE A 181 0.96 -13.00 0.06
C PHE A 181 2.15 -12.37 -0.68
N ALA A 182 3.39 -12.64 -0.25
CA ALA A 182 4.58 -12.19 -0.97
C ALA A 182 4.55 -12.65 -2.44
N ASN A 183 4.78 -11.72 -3.38
CA ASN A 183 4.64 -11.97 -4.82
C ASN A 183 5.70 -11.24 -5.67
N SER A 184 6.82 -10.84 -5.06
CA SER A 184 7.94 -10.21 -5.76
C SER A 184 9.29 -10.76 -5.31
N PRO A 185 9.56 -12.08 -5.49
CA PRO A 185 10.84 -12.64 -5.12
C PRO A 185 11.96 -12.05 -5.99
N GLY A 186 13.10 -11.74 -5.37
CA GLY A 186 14.23 -11.18 -6.10
C GLY A 186 15.35 -10.64 -5.23
N ILE A 187 16.23 -9.85 -5.82
CA ILE A 187 17.35 -9.20 -5.12
C ILE A 187 16.96 -7.76 -4.76
N GLY A 188 17.04 -7.44 -3.48
CA GLY A 188 16.74 -6.12 -2.95
C GLY A 188 17.88 -5.12 -3.15
N PRO A 189 17.66 -3.84 -2.80
CA PRO A 189 18.69 -2.79 -2.90
C PRO A 189 19.95 -3.09 -2.07
N ASP A 190 19.81 -3.90 -1.02
CA ASP A 190 20.89 -4.35 -0.13
C ASP A 190 21.68 -5.55 -0.67
N GLY A 191 21.33 -6.05 -1.86
CA GLY A 191 21.94 -7.23 -2.47
C GLY A 191 21.51 -8.57 -1.83
N GLN A 192 20.57 -8.56 -0.88
CA GLN A 192 20.01 -9.77 -0.30
C GLN A 192 18.83 -10.29 -1.11
N ARG A 193 18.49 -11.56 -0.94
CA ARG A 193 17.27 -12.14 -1.49
C ARG A 193 16.08 -11.76 -0.60
N TRP A 194 14.99 -11.33 -1.23
CA TRP A 194 13.72 -11.03 -0.58
C TRP A 194 12.59 -11.86 -1.20
N GLN A 195 11.58 -12.21 -0.41
CA GLN A 195 10.32 -12.77 -0.91
C GLN A 195 9.39 -11.68 -1.46
N SER A 196 9.49 -10.46 -0.90
CA SER A 196 8.89 -9.25 -1.44
C SER A 196 9.94 -8.14 -1.62
N VAL A 197 10.47 -8.03 -2.82
CA VAL A 197 11.37 -6.93 -3.22
C VAL A 197 10.63 -5.60 -3.24
N ARG A 198 9.31 -5.59 -3.48
CA ARG A 198 8.52 -4.37 -3.32
C ARG A 198 8.64 -3.82 -1.90
N GLN A 199 8.53 -4.67 -0.88
CA GLN A 199 8.73 -4.24 0.51
C GLN A 199 10.19 -3.88 0.81
N ALA A 200 11.17 -4.54 0.18
CA ALA A 200 12.58 -4.13 0.25
C ALA A 200 12.80 -2.69 -0.25
N ILE A 201 12.17 -2.34 -1.39
CA ILE A 201 12.18 -0.99 -1.94
C ILE A 201 11.55 -0.01 -0.95
N TRP A 202 10.36 -0.29 -0.40
CA TRP A 202 9.69 0.56 0.59
C TRP A 202 10.52 0.79 1.87
N ASN A 203 11.23 -0.23 2.34
CA ASN A 203 12.12 -0.13 3.49
C ASN A 203 13.33 0.78 3.23
N GLY A 204 13.79 0.89 1.98
CA GLY A 204 14.95 1.71 1.61
C GLY A 204 14.67 3.20 1.34
N ILE A 205 13.42 3.64 1.39
CA ILE A 205 13.04 5.03 1.00
C ILE A 205 13.29 6.03 2.14
N ASP A 206 12.42 6.03 3.14
CA ASP A 206 12.42 6.98 4.25
C ASP A 206 11.68 6.40 5.46
N PRO A 207 12.39 5.83 6.46
CA PRO A 207 11.76 5.20 7.61
C PRO A 207 10.90 6.18 8.42
N GLY A 208 11.13 7.50 8.34
CA GLY A 208 10.30 8.51 9.01
C GLY A 208 8.86 8.57 8.48
N ARG A 209 8.58 7.94 7.33
CA ARG A 209 7.23 7.86 6.75
C ARG A 209 6.82 6.45 6.29
N THR A 210 7.74 5.49 6.24
CA THR A 210 7.46 4.12 5.78
C THR A 210 7.57 3.08 6.89
N ALA A 211 8.19 3.39 8.02
CA ALA A 211 8.23 2.45 9.14
C ALA A 211 6.83 2.26 9.75
N PRO A 212 6.57 1.10 10.39
CA PRO A 212 5.36 0.88 11.18
C PRO A 212 5.16 1.98 12.23
N VAL A 213 3.90 2.37 12.44
CA VAL A 213 3.54 3.29 13.52
C VAL A 213 3.61 2.52 14.84
N PRO A 214 4.17 3.10 15.92
CA PRO A 214 4.11 2.49 17.25
C PRO A 214 2.66 2.14 17.65
N VAL A 215 2.49 0.99 18.31
CA VAL A 215 1.17 0.48 18.73
C VAL A 215 1.08 0.52 20.25
N SER A 216 0.66 1.66 20.80
CA SER A 216 0.36 1.80 22.23
C SER A 216 -1.15 1.72 22.50
N ASP A 217 -1.55 1.98 23.76
CA ASP A 217 -2.94 2.16 24.15
C ASP A 217 -3.54 3.51 23.66
N GLN A 218 -2.70 4.40 23.11
CA GLN A 218 -3.09 5.72 22.60
C GLN A 218 -2.72 5.90 21.11
N PRO A 219 -3.34 5.15 20.18
CA PRO A 219 -2.91 5.15 18.78
C PRO A 219 -3.03 6.50 18.08
N GLY A 220 -3.99 7.34 18.51
CA GLY A 220 -4.09 8.71 18.01
C GLY A 220 -2.95 9.62 18.46
N THR A 221 -2.37 9.37 19.65
CA THR A 221 -1.15 10.04 20.13
C THR A 221 0.06 9.55 19.33
N ASP A 222 0.19 8.23 19.14
CA ASP A 222 1.27 7.62 18.36
C ASP A 222 1.30 8.16 16.93
N TRP A 223 0.13 8.25 16.29
CA TRP A 223 0.01 8.78 14.93
C TRP A 223 0.34 10.26 14.83
N ALA A 224 -0.06 11.07 15.83
CA ALA A 224 0.33 12.48 15.88
C ALA A 224 1.85 12.63 15.99
N GLN A 225 2.49 11.88 16.87
CA GLN A 225 3.95 11.90 17.04
C GLN A 225 4.67 11.45 15.76
N TYR A 226 4.20 10.36 15.15
CA TYR A 226 4.70 9.86 13.88
C TYR A 226 4.63 10.93 12.78
N ALA A 227 3.48 11.58 12.62
CA ALA A 227 3.29 12.62 11.61
C ALA A 227 4.17 13.85 11.86
N LEU A 228 4.31 14.27 13.12
CA LEU A 228 5.08 15.45 13.49
C LEU A 228 6.60 15.23 13.35
N ALA A 229 7.07 13.99 13.55
CA ALA A 229 8.46 13.61 13.38
C ALA A 229 8.88 13.40 11.92
N ALA A 230 7.92 13.22 11.00
CA ALA A 230 8.21 13.02 9.59
C ALA A 230 8.60 14.31 8.87
N ASP A 231 9.57 14.19 7.95
CA ASP A 231 10.00 15.28 7.07
C ASP A 231 8.87 15.75 6.14
N VAL A 232 8.75 17.06 5.95
CA VAL A 232 7.90 17.67 4.92
C VAL A 232 8.66 17.66 3.60
N PHE A 233 8.10 17.07 2.54
CA PHE A 233 8.71 17.13 1.21
C PHE A 233 8.04 18.14 0.26
N PHE A 234 6.83 18.58 0.58
CA PHE A 234 6.07 19.50 -0.29
C PHE A 234 5.17 20.42 0.52
N ILE A 235 5.37 21.73 0.34
CA ILE A 235 4.50 22.78 0.88
C ILE A 235 3.60 23.28 -0.24
N ARG A 236 2.29 23.27 -0.01
CA ARG A 236 1.32 23.74 -1.00
C ARG A 236 1.26 25.28 -1.04
N GLY A 237 1.32 25.87 -2.23
CA GLY A 237 1.22 27.31 -2.42
C GLY A 237 1.42 27.72 -3.89
N GLY A 238 0.60 28.64 -4.39
CA GLY A 238 0.56 28.95 -5.83
C GLY A 238 0.31 27.72 -6.72
N ASP A 239 0.58 27.84 -8.02
CA ASP A 239 0.35 26.75 -8.98
C ASP A 239 1.42 25.64 -8.92
N LEU A 240 2.60 25.93 -8.38
CA LEU A 240 3.76 25.02 -8.39
C LEU A 240 4.10 24.42 -7.02
N GLY A 241 3.58 24.98 -5.92
CA GLY A 241 4.03 24.60 -4.58
C GLY A 241 5.51 24.84 -4.35
N THR A 242 6.05 24.26 -3.28
CA THR A 242 7.47 24.33 -2.94
C THR A 242 7.96 22.94 -2.55
N SER A 243 9.01 22.47 -3.24
CA SER A 243 9.72 21.24 -2.86
C SER A 243 10.63 21.53 -1.68
N VAL A 244 10.65 20.65 -0.70
CA VAL A 244 11.43 20.80 0.53
C VAL A 244 12.42 19.63 0.61
N PRO A 245 13.74 19.90 0.77
CA PRO A 245 14.72 18.82 0.94
C PRO A 245 14.57 18.16 2.33
N PRO A 246 15.14 16.96 2.54
CA PRO A 246 15.15 16.32 3.85
C PRO A 246 15.73 17.20 4.97
N GLY A 247 15.25 17.00 6.20
CA GLY A 247 15.72 17.73 7.39
C GLY A 247 14.80 18.85 7.90
N LEU A 248 13.57 18.95 7.39
CA LEU A 248 12.52 19.80 7.98
C LEU A 248 11.35 18.91 8.40
N THR A 249 11.28 18.55 9.68
CA THR A 249 10.11 17.83 10.20
C THR A 249 8.89 18.75 10.24
N PHE A 250 7.69 18.18 10.30
CA PHE A 250 6.49 18.99 10.47
C PHE A 250 6.52 19.77 11.80
N ALA A 251 7.07 19.18 12.87
CA ALA A 251 7.29 19.87 14.15
C ALA A 251 8.24 21.06 14.02
N ASP A 252 9.34 20.93 13.26
CA ASP A 252 10.26 22.04 12.97
C ASP A 252 9.56 23.15 12.19
N TRP A 253 8.76 22.78 11.18
CA TRP A 253 7.99 23.75 10.40
C TRP A 253 6.99 24.53 11.26
N MET A 254 6.33 23.86 12.22
CA MET A 254 5.45 24.50 13.20
C MET A 254 6.16 25.47 14.14
N THR A 255 7.44 25.21 14.45
CA THR A 255 8.19 25.95 15.48
C THR A 255 9.03 27.09 14.90
N THR A 256 9.63 26.86 13.73
CA THR A 256 10.61 27.75 13.11
C THR A 256 10.10 28.40 11.82
N GLY A 257 9.00 27.90 11.25
CA GLY A 257 8.45 28.36 9.98
C GLY A 257 9.30 27.91 8.78
N HIS A 258 8.91 28.35 7.58
CA HIS A 258 9.66 28.18 6.34
C HIS A 258 9.53 29.47 5.53
N PRO A 259 10.45 29.83 4.60
CA PRO A 259 10.26 30.98 3.70
C PRO A 259 8.95 30.95 2.90
N ALA A 260 8.38 29.77 2.71
CA ALA A 260 7.05 29.58 2.09
C ALA A 260 5.87 29.81 3.06
N GLY A 261 6.11 30.19 4.32
CA GLY A 261 5.11 30.45 5.37
C GLY A 261 5.07 29.41 6.49
N TRP A 262 4.14 29.57 7.41
CA TRP A 262 3.86 28.69 8.55
C TRP A 262 2.75 27.67 8.23
N PRO A 263 2.79 26.46 8.82
CA PRO A 263 1.80 25.43 8.53
C PRO A 263 0.42 25.76 9.12
N THR A 264 -0.60 25.36 8.38
CA THR A 264 -2.00 25.36 8.79
C THR A 264 -2.50 23.94 9.08
N GLU A 265 -3.73 23.82 9.60
CA GLU A 265 -4.38 22.51 9.73
C GLU A 265 -4.51 21.79 8.37
N ASP A 266 -4.78 22.55 7.30
CA ASP A 266 -4.88 21.98 5.95
C ASP A 266 -3.54 21.42 5.49
N ASP A 267 -2.42 22.06 5.85
CA ASP A 267 -1.08 21.55 5.56
C ASP A 267 -0.78 20.27 6.34
N LEU A 268 -1.23 20.17 7.60
CA LEU A 268 -1.13 18.93 8.37
C LEU A 268 -1.98 17.82 7.73
N ARG A 269 -3.24 18.09 7.38
CA ARG A 269 -4.10 17.12 6.68
C ARG A 269 -3.48 16.63 5.39
N TYR A 270 -2.86 17.52 4.63
CA TYR A 270 -2.12 17.15 3.43
C TYR A 270 -0.89 16.30 3.76
N HIS A 271 -0.10 16.69 4.75
CA HIS A 271 1.10 15.97 5.20
C HIS A 271 0.78 14.53 5.61
N LEU A 272 -0.35 14.28 6.29
CA LEU A 272 -0.81 12.93 6.63
C LEU A 272 -1.00 12.04 5.38
N THR A 273 -1.35 12.60 4.22
CA THR A 273 -1.44 11.85 2.95
C THR A 273 -0.09 11.51 2.32
N THR A 274 1.00 12.02 2.89
CA THR A 274 2.38 11.79 2.44
C THR A 274 3.13 10.78 3.32
N LEU A 275 2.42 10.24 4.32
CA LEU A 275 2.88 9.18 5.19
C LEU A 275 2.38 7.84 4.63
N PHE A 276 3.24 6.84 4.66
CA PHE A 276 3.05 5.55 4.02
C PHE A 276 3.46 4.36 4.93
N PRO A 277 3.06 4.32 6.22
CA PRO A 277 3.29 3.13 7.04
C PRO A 277 2.56 1.92 6.44
N PRO A 278 2.94 0.67 6.77
CA PRO A 278 2.28 -0.53 6.25
C PRO A 278 0.77 -0.58 6.53
N ILE A 279 0.35 -0.12 7.71
CA ILE A 279 -1.04 0.14 8.08
C ILE A 279 -1.20 1.65 8.34
N ARG A 280 -2.00 2.33 7.51
CA ARG A 280 -2.22 3.78 7.64
C ARG A 280 -3.63 4.08 8.16
N PRO A 281 -3.77 4.87 9.24
CA PRO A 281 -5.07 5.39 9.66
C PRO A 281 -5.46 6.62 8.82
N ARG A 282 -6.69 6.64 8.28
CA ARG A 282 -7.24 7.74 7.46
C ARG A 282 -8.74 7.99 7.68
N GLY A 283 -9.26 7.63 8.87
CA GLY A 283 -10.70 7.46 9.14
C GLY A 283 -11.16 6.01 8.90
N TRP A 284 -10.28 5.21 8.29
CA TRP A 284 -10.30 3.75 8.20
C TRP A 284 -8.85 3.26 8.33
N LEU A 285 -8.65 1.95 8.38
CA LEU A 285 -7.35 1.30 8.32
C LEU A 285 -7.06 0.88 6.89
N GLU A 286 -6.00 1.42 6.32
CA GLU A 286 -5.54 1.10 4.98
C GLU A 286 -4.32 0.17 5.06
N PHE A 287 -4.48 -1.05 4.55
CA PHE A 287 -3.45 -2.07 4.43
C PHE A 287 -2.72 -1.84 3.11
N ARG A 288 -1.48 -1.35 3.16
CA ARG A 288 -0.74 -0.87 1.98
C ARG A 288 0.36 -1.82 1.51
N MET A 289 0.71 -2.78 2.35
CA MET A 289 1.93 -3.58 2.20
C MET A 289 1.78 -4.79 1.27
N ILE A 290 0.56 -5.16 0.89
CA ILE A 290 0.33 -6.35 0.06
C ILE A 290 0.78 -6.06 -1.38
N ASP A 291 1.58 -6.97 -1.91
CA ASP A 291 2.07 -6.91 -3.29
C ASP A 291 0.89 -6.94 -4.29
N ALA A 292 1.11 -6.47 -5.52
CA ALA A 292 0.19 -6.80 -6.61
C ALA A 292 0.11 -8.32 -6.78
N LEU A 293 -1.10 -8.83 -7.03
CA LEU A 293 -1.42 -10.25 -7.04
C LEU A 293 -2.30 -10.60 -8.24
N GLU A 294 -2.08 -11.81 -8.77
CA GLU A 294 -3.02 -12.45 -9.69
C GLU A 294 -4.44 -12.54 -9.08
N PRO A 295 -5.50 -12.57 -9.91
CA PRO A 295 -6.89 -12.45 -9.43
C PRO A 295 -7.30 -13.38 -8.27
N ASP A 296 -6.89 -14.64 -8.31
CA ASP A 296 -7.25 -15.63 -7.28
C ASP A 296 -6.53 -15.33 -5.95
N CYS A 297 -5.23 -15.03 -6.02
CA CYS A 297 -4.43 -14.67 -4.84
C CYS A 297 -4.88 -13.34 -4.24
N ARG A 298 -5.22 -12.35 -5.08
CA ARG A 298 -5.80 -11.07 -4.65
C ARG A 298 -7.12 -11.28 -3.92
N SER A 299 -7.99 -12.12 -4.46
CA SER A 299 -9.29 -12.42 -3.85
C SER A 299 -9.10 -13.09 -2.48
N ALA A 300 -8.15 -14.02 -2.36
CA ALA A 300 -7.80 -14.60 -1.07
C ALA A 300 -7.25 -13.56 -0.07
N ALA A 301 -6.37 -12.65 -0.50
CA ALA A 301 -5.82 -11.59 0.35
C ALA A 301 -6.90 -10.66 0.90
N VAL A 302 -7.82 -10.22 0.04
CA VAL A 302 -8.94 -9.37 0.43
C VAL A 302 -9.85 -10.08 1.43
N LEU A 303 -10.26 -11.32 1.14
CA LEU A 303 -11.13 -12.10 2.03
C LEU A 303 -10.47 -12.36 3.38
N VAL A 304 -9.18 -12.72 3.39
CA VAL A 304 -8.43 -12.97 4.62
C VAL A 304 -8.38 -11.71 5.49
N ALA A 305 -7.97 -10.58 4.91
CA ALA A 305 -7.85 -9.34 5.67
C ALA A 305 -9.22 -8.80 6.14
N SER A 306 -10.23 -8.79 5.26
CA SER A 306 -11.55 -8.26 5.60
C SER A 306 -12.25 -9.11 6.66
N THR A 307 -12.25 -10.44 6.51
CA THR A 307 -12.94 -11.32 7.45
C THR A 307 -12.20 -11.44 8.77
N ALA A 308 -10.86 -11.36 8.79
CA ALA A 308 -10.10 -11.27 10.04
C ALA A 308 -10.50 -10.05 10.89
N MET A 309 -11.00 -8.98 10.27
CA MET A 309 -11.43 -7.75 10.95
C MET A 309 -12.90 -7.74 11.39
N GLU A 310 -13.69 -8.75 11.02
CA GLU A 310 -15.05 -8.92 11.52
C GLU A 310 -15.02 -9.22 13.02
N ASP A 311 -15.93 -8.62 13.81
CA ASP A 311 -15.82 -8.56 15.28
C ASP A 311 -15.58 -9.91 15.96
N ARG A 312 -16.29 -10.96 15.53
CA ARG A 312 -16.15 -12.31 16.10
C ARG A 312 -14.81 -12.93 15.77
N VAL A 313 -14.35 -12.73 14.55
CA VAL A 313 -13.08 -13.29 14.06
C VAL A 313 -11.91 -12.53 14.65
N ALA A 314 -12.00 -11.20 14.72
CA ALA A 314 -11.00 -10.34 15.32
C ALA A 314 -10.80 -10.65 16.81
N ALA A 315 -11.89 -10.87 17.55
CA ALA A 315 -11.84 -11.25 18.96
C ALA A 315 -11.21 -12.63 19.19
N GLU A 316 -11.34 -13.56 18.24
CA GLU A 316 -10.67 -14.86 18.31
C GLU A 316 -9.18 -14.74 17.92
N LEU A 317 -8.88 -14.04 16.82
CA LEU A 317 -7.52 -13.91 16.28
C LEU A 317 -6.60 -13.09 17.18
N ILE A 318 -7.11 -12.09 17.92
CA ILE A 318 -6.28 -11.30 18.81
C ILE A 318 -5.63 -12.16 19.90
N ASP A 319 -6.33 -13.19 20.37
CA ASP A 319 -5.85 -14.12 21.39
C ASP A 319 -5.01 -15.25 20.78
N LEU A 320 -5.40 -15.75 19.60
CA LEU A 320 -4.74 -16.90 18.98
C LEU A 320 -3.45 -16.58 18.25
N LEU A 321 -3.38 -15.45 17.54
CA LEU A 321 -2.18 -15.11 16.76
C LEU A 321 -0.99 -14.83 17.69
N PRO A 322 0.24 -15.21 17.33
CA PRO A 322 1.42 -14.70 17.99
C PRO A 322 1.56 -13.19 17.73
N ASP A 323 2.25 -12.49 18.62
CA ASP A 323 2.63 -11.11 18.32
C ASP A 323 3.75 -11.10 17.28
N THR A 324 3.46 -10.54 16.10
CA THR A 324 4.43 -10.46 14.99
C THR A 324 4.80 -9.02 14.64
N GLN A 325 4.38 -8.02 15.43
CA GLN A 325 4.50 -6.60 15.07
C GLN A 325 5.93 -6.11 14.79
N ASP A 326 6.96 -6.81 15.30
CA ASP A 326 8.38 -6.49 15.06
C ASP A 326 8.98 -7.25 13.87
N LEU A 327 8.21 -8.10 13.18
CA LEU A 327 8.67 -9.00 12.13
C LEU A 327 8.44 -8.47 10.71
N TRP A 328 8.15 -7.18 10.50
CA TRP A 328 7.89 -6.62 9.16
C TRP A 328 9.01 -6.88 8.15
N VAL A 329 10.26 -6.64 8.55
CA VAL A 329 11.44 -6.89 7.68
C VAL A 329 11.64 -8.38 7.46
N THR A 330 11.53 -9.19 8.51
CA THR A 330 11.61 -10.67 8.40
C THR A 330 10.54 -11.22 7.47
N ALA A 331 9.31 -10.72 7.54
CA ALA A 331 8.21 -11.14 6.70
C ALA A 331 8.44 -10.81 5.22
N ALA A 332 8.96 -9.62 4.93
CA ALA A 332 9.29 -9.23 3.57
C ALA A 332 10.51 -9.99 3.00
N ARG A 333 11.54 -10.21 3.82
CA ARG A 333 12.79 -10.84 3.38
C ARG A 333 12.66 -12.35 3.30
N ASP A 334 12.23 -12.98 4.39
CA ASP A 334 12.27 -14.44 4.58
C ASP A 334 10.90 -15.08 4.27
N GLY A 335 9.80 -14.33 4.42
CA GLY A 335 8.44 -14.82 4.17
C GLY A 335 8.10 -16.02 5.05
N LEU A 336 7.44 -17.03 4.47
CA LEU A 336 7.05 -18.26 5.18
C LEU A 336 8.19 -19.26 5.37
N ASN A 337 9.43 -18.90 5.00
CA ASN A 337 10.60 -19.65 5.46
C ASN A 337 10.85 -19.44 6.97
N ASP A 338 10.40 -18.31 7.52
CA ASP A 338 10.38 -18.08 8.95
C ASP A 338 9.27 -18.94 9.61
N PRO A 339 9.59 -19.77 10.62
CA PRO A 339 8.64 -20.69 11.23
C PRO A 339 7.51 -19.97 11.99
N VAL A 340 7.78 -18.82 12.62
CA VAL A 340 6.77 -18.08 13.38
C VAL A 340 5.73 -17.52 12.41
N LEU A 341 6.17 -16.92 11.32
CA LEU A 341 5.29 -16.37 10.30
C LEU A 341 4.53 -17.46 9.54
N ARG A 342 5.18 -18.61 9.27
CA ARG A 342 4.52 -19.77 8.66
C ARG A 342 3.37 -20.30 9.51
N ASP A 343 3.63 -20.55 10.78
CA ASP A 343 2.62 -21.11 11.69
C ASP A 343 1.48 -20.09 11.92
N ALA A 344 1.82 -18.80 12.05
CA ALA A 344 0.85 -17.72 12.14
C ALA A 344 -0.02 -17.59 10.87
N ALA A 345 0.56 -17.76 9.68
CA ALA A 345 -0.20 -17.73 8.42
C ALA A 345 -1.16 -18.90 8.29
N GLN A 346 -0.72 -20.12 8.64
CA GLN A 346 -1.59 -21.30 8.65
C GLN A 346 -2.77 -21.14 9.61
N LEU A 347 -2.51 -20.58 10.80
CA LEU A 347 -3.54 -20.27 11.79
C LEU A 347 -4.51 -19.20 11.28
N LEU A 348 -4.01 -18.04 10.83
CA LEU A 348 -4.81 -16.92 10.34
C LEU A 348 -5.75 -17.36 9.22
N LEU A 349 -5.19 -17.96 8.16
CA LEU A 349 -5.98 -18.36 7.00
C LEU A 349 -6.96 -19.49 7.36
N GLY A 350 -6.57 -20.44 8.22
CA GLY A 350 -7.45 -21.52 8.66
C GLY A 350 -8.64 -21.04 9.48
N VAL A 351 -8.44 -20.09 10.41
CA VAL A 351 -9.52 -19.48 11.19
C VAL A 351 -10.47 -18.71 10.28
N VAL A 352 -9.94 -17.88 9.38
CA VAL A 352 -10.77 -17.12 8.43
C VAL A 352 -11.59 -18.05 7.51
N GLU A 353 -10.95 -19.07 6.94
CA GLU A 353 -11.63 -20.05 6.09
C GLU A 353 -12.79 -20.73 6.82
N LEU A 354 -12.58 -21.13 8.08
CA LEU A 354 -13.61 -21.77 8.90
C LEU A 354 -14.79 -20.84 9.16
N HIS A 355 -14.55 -19.55 9.44
CA HIS A 355 -15.60 -18.55 9.62
C HIS A 355 -16.38 -18.29 8.33
N LEU A 356 -15.68 -18.13 7.21
CA LEU A 356 -16.32 -17.99 5.89
C LEU A 356 -17.19 -19.20 5.56
N ARG A 357 -16.69 -20.42 5.81
CA ARG A 357 -17.41 -21.67 5.53
C ARG A 357 -18.68 -21.82 6.37
N ARG A 358 -18.68 -21.31 7.60
CA ARG A 358 -19.84 -21.32 8.50
C ARG A 358 -20.90 -20.29 8.12
N HIS A 359 -20.54 -19.28 7.32
CA HIS A 359 -21.48 -18.26 6.87
C HIS A 359 -22.27 -18.75 5.63
N PRO A 360 -23.61 -18.86 5.69
CA PRO A 360 -24.40 -19.52 4.65
C PRO A 360 -24.25 -18.94 3.23
N THR A 361 -23.97 -17.65 3.14
CA THR A 361 -23.86 -16.90 1.87
C THR A 361 -22.43 -16.77 1.35
N HIS A 362 -21.41 -17.22 2.10
CA HIS A 362 -19.99 -17.01 1.76
C HIS A 362 -19.28 -18.30 1.31
N SER A 363 -20.03 -19.31 0.84
CA SER A 363 -19.45 -20.59 0.41
C SER A 363 -18.41 -20.45 -0.71
N SER A 364 -18.64 -19.55 -1.67
CA SER A 364 -17.67 -19.24 -2.74
C SER A 364 -16.42 -18.54 -2.21
N ALA A 365 -16.57 -17.66 -1.21
CA ALA A 365 -15.43 -16.99 -0.56
C ALA A 365 -14.60 -18.00 0.25
N ALA A 366 -15.25 -18.90 0.99
CA ALA A 366 -14.57 -19.99 1.69
C ALA A 366 -13.78 -20.89 0.72
N GLY A 367 -14.39 -21.25 -0.43
CA GLY A 367 -13.72 -22.03 -1.47
C GLY A 367 -12.49 -21.33 -2.06
N THR A 368 -12.53 -20.00 -2.22
CA THR A 368 -11.39 -19.19 -2.69
C THR A 368 -10.23 -19.26 -1.70
N VAL A 369 -10.51 -19.02 -0.41
CA VAL A 369 -9.49 -19.08 0.65
C VAL A 369 -8.95 -20.51 0.81
N ALA A 370 -9.82 -21.53 0.79
CA ALA A 370 -9.41 -22.93 0.87
C ALA A 370 -8.49 -23.33 -0.30
N THR A 371 -8.80 -22.89 -1.52
CA THR A 371 -7.96 -23.14 -2.71
C THR A 371 -6.58 -22.49 -2.53
N TYR A 372 -6.52 -21.27 -1.99
CA TYR A 372 -5.26 -20.61 -1.68
C TYR A 372 -4.45 -21.38 -0.63
N ILE A 373 -5.11 -21.82 0.45
CA ILE A 373 -4.48 -22.61 1.52
C ILE A 373 -3.87 -23.89 0.97
N ASP A 374 -4.65 -24.68 0.22
CA ASP A 374 -4.19 -25.95 -0.34
C ASP A 374 -3.07 -25.78 -1.37
N ARG A 375 -3.08 -24.67 -2.12
CA ARG A 375 -2.01 -24.37 -3.08
C ARG A 375 -0.73 -23.90 -2.40
N TYR A 376 -0.84 -23.14 -1.31
CA TYR A 376 0.27 -22.37 -0.74
C TYR A 376 0.51 -22.64 0.74
N THR A 377 -0.28 -22.03 1.63
CA THR A 377 0.09 -21.87 3.04
C THR A 377 0.13 -23.19 3.82
N LYS A 378 -0.68 -24.19 3.43
CA LYS A 378 -0.62 -25.56 3.98
C LYS A 378 0.76 -26.21 3.80
N HIS A 379 1.47 -25.84 2.74
CA HIS A 379 2.80 -26.32 2.42
C HIS A 379 3.91 -25.36 2.91
N GLY A 380 3.56 -24.30 3.64
CA GLY A 380 4.49 -23.25 4.04
C GLY A 380 4.97 -22.40 2.88
N LEU A 381 4.18 -22.34 1.79
CA LEU A 381 4.50 -21.60 0.58
C LEU A 381 3.61 -20.36 0.44
N ALA A 382 4.08 -19.43 -0.37
CA ALA A 382 3.40 -18.21 -0.83
C ALA A 382 3.65 -18.09 -2.35
N PRO A 383 2.95 -17.20 -3.09
CA PRO A 383 3.16 -17.00 -4.53
C PRO A 383 4.65 -16.83 -4.91
N ALA A 384 5.41 -16.08 -4.10
CA ALA A 384 6.85 -15.90 -4.29
C ALA A 384 7.69 -17.20 -4.35
N HIS A 385 7.20 -18.33 -3.79
CA HIS A 385 7.91 -19.60 -3.80
C HIS A 385 7.66 -20.46 -5.05
N VAL A 386 6.60 -20.17 -5.81
CA VAL A 386 6.24 -20.95 -7.02
C VAL A 386 6.67 -20.28 -8.32
N HIS A 387 6.97 -18.98 -8.27
CA HIS A 387 7.74 -18.34 -9.33
C HIS A 387 9.18 -18.89 -9.24
N GLY A 388 9.60 -19.70 -10.22
CA GLY A 388 10.87 -20.45 -10.24
C GLY A 388 12.13 -19.60 -10.01
N ASP A 389 13.29 -20.25 -9.85
CA ASP A 389 14.56 -19.63 -9.43
C ASP A 389 14.91 -18.30 -10.15
N ILE A 390 14.61 -17.17 -9.45
CA ILE A 390 15.01 -15.74 -9.64
C ILE A 390 14.57 -15.05 -10.93
N GLU A 391 13.83 -13.92 -10.86
CA GLU A 391 13.86 -12.92 -11.96
C GLU A 391 13.81 -11.43 -11.57
N THR A 392 13.31 -11.01 -10.39
CA THR A 392 13.32 -9.57 -10.07
C THR A 392 14.71 -9.10 -9.61
N ASP A 393 15.53 -8.57 -10.51
CA ASP A 393 16.70 -7.77 -10.14
C ASP A 393 16.30 -6.30 -10.14
N ALA A 394 15.63 -5.89 -9.05
CA ALA A 394 15.14 -4.53 -8.90
C ALA A 394 16.26 -3.47 -8.83
N PHE A 395 17.53 -3.84 -9.04
CA PHE A 395 18.63 -2.90 -9.11
C PHE A 395 19.73 -3.36 -10.06
N ALA A 396 19.43 -4.21 -11.06
CA ALA A 396 20.42 -4.79 -11.97
C ALA A 396 21.47 -3.75 -12.29
N ARG A 397 22.72 -4.06 -11.86
CA ARG A 397 23.87 -3.17 -12.00
C ARG A 397 23.80 -2.67 -13.43
N LEU A 398 23.51 -1.38 -13.59
CA LEU A 398 23.71 -0.73 -14.86
C LEU A 398 25.19 -0.95 -15.14
N ASP A 399 25.50 -1.89 -16.02
CA ASP A 399 26.83 -1.95 -16.61
C ASP A 399 27.15 -0.52 -17.05
N ALA A 400 28.34 -0.06 -16.69
CA ALA A 400 28.77 1.33 -16.74
C ALA A 400 28.85 1.92 -18.17
N GLU A 401 28.11 1.38 -19.14
CA GLU A 401 28.19 1.72 -20.57
C GLU A 401 26.96 2.45 -21.14
N VAL A 402 25.91 2.75 -20.36
CA VAL A 402 24.74 3.49 -20.88
C VAL A 402 24.65 4.95 -20.38
N VAL A 403 25.56 5.40 -19.51
CA VAL A 403 25.70 6.84 -19.19
C VAL A 403 26.65 7.52 -20.17
N ALA A 404 26.36 7.40 -21.47
CA ALA A 404 27.00 8.18 -22.52
C ALA A 404 26.13 8.19 -23.78
N ALA A 405 25.05 8.97 -23.76
CA ALA A 405 24.51 9.56 -24.98
C ALA A 405 23.97 10.97 -24.62
N PRO A 406 24.27 11.99 -25.45
CA PRO A 406 24.25 13.40 -25.08
C PRO A 406 22.86 13.99 -24.84
#